data_AF-A0A1M6C4G1-F1
#
_entry.id   AF-A0A1M6C4G1-F1
#
_cell.length_a   1.000
_cell.length_b   1.000
_cell.length_c   1.000
_cell.angle_alpha   90.00
_cell.angle_beta   90.00
_cell.angle_gamma   90.00
#
_symmetry.space_group_name_H-M   'P 1'
#
loop_
_entity.id
_entity.type
_entity.pdbx_description
1 polymer ?
#
loop_
_entity_poly.entity_id
_entity_poly.type
_entity_poly.pdbx_seq_one_letter_code
_entity_poly.pdbx_strand_id
1 'polypeptide(L)'
;MFEFEEECKQHIEARKWGLLRNVYCSEYISLKKSNDFEGALKYLLITLFYDLSGMGNHNNVSKYDSLKWVFETRLWGDLSLLLKKLNLSDTGLDTIFKDSISQCIARPPFSYFNDDIMVLIIIDHLHQHNDLLEKYRPYANTPKIGSKDYYFYDDTKSLDYNLKHGLFDK
;
A
#
# COMPACT_ATOMS: atom_id res chain seq x y z
N MET A 1 -1.07 22.72 -7.58
CA MET A 1 -1.81 21.69 -8.35
C MET A 1 -0.96 21.13 -9.49
N PHE A 2 -0.40 21.96 -10.38
CA PHE A 2 0.52 21.50 -11.45
C PHE A 2 1.77 20.76 -10.96
N GLU A 3 2.34 21.15 -9.82
CA GLU A 3 3.58 20.54 -9.30
C GLU A 3 3.36 19.10 -8.76
N PHE A 4 2.25 18.86 -8.07
CA PHE A 4 1.91 17.54 -7.52
C PHE A 4 1.70 16.48 -8.62
N GLU A 5 0.88 16.81 -9.63
CA GLU A 5 0.60 15.87 -10.71
C GLU A 5 1.85 15.56 -11.53
N GLU A 6 2.70 16.56 -11.74
CA GLU A 6 3.95 16.42 -12.48
C GLU A 6 4.95 15.54 -11.71
N GLU A 7 5.12 15.76 -10.40
CA GLU A 7 5.96 14.92 -9.54
C GLU A 7 5.47 13.47 -9.53
N CYS A 8 4.15 13.27 -9.45
CA CYS A 8 3.55 11.93 -9.54
C CYS A 8 3.87 11.25 -10.87
N LYS A 9 3.69 11.96 -12.01
CA LYS A 9 4.00 11.42 -13.35
C LYS A 9 5.46 11.02 -13.47
N GLN A 10 6.38 11.86 -12.99
CA GLN A 10 7.82 11.55 -13.01
C GLN A 10 8.15 10.26 -12.24
N HIS A 11 7.52 10.04 -11.08
CA HIS A 11 7.70 8.80 -10.33
C HIS A 11 7.07 7.59 -11.00
N ILE A 12 5.91 7.75 -11.66
CA ILE A 12 5.26 6.67 -12.43
C ILE A 12 6.14 6.25 -13.61
N GLU A 13 6.61 7.21 -14.41
CA GLU A 13 7.49 6.96 -15.56
C GLU A 13 8.80 6.29 -15.13
N ALA A 14 9.36 6.73 -14.01
CA ALA A 14 10.55 6.14 -13.41
C ALA A 14 10.28 4.84 -12.63
N ARG A 15 9.04 4.33 -12.60
CA ARG A 15 8.64 3.07 -11.93
C ARG A 15 8.92 3.08 -10.42
N LYS A 16 8.81 4.24 -9.78
CA LYS A 16 9.15 4.51 -8.39
C LYS A 16 7.89 4.61 -7.51
N TRP A 17 7.17 3.50 -7.36
CA TRP A 17 5.90 3.45 -6.61
C TRP A 17 6.02 3.81 -5.12
N GLY A 18 7.13 3.46 -4.48
CA GLY A 18 7.38 3.84 -3.10
C GLY A 18 7.61 5.35 -2.93
N LEU A 19 8.21 6.01 -3.92
CA LEU A 19 8.32 7.47 -3.92
C LEU A 19 7.00 8.14 -4.26
N LEU A 20 6.23 7.59 -5.21
CA LEU A 20 4.86 8.06 -5.48
C LEU A 20 3.97 7.99 -4.22
N ARG A 21 4.04 6.89 -3.47
CA ARG A 21 3.41 6.75 -2.15
C ARG A 21 3.82 7.87 -1.19
N ASN A 22 5.10 8.27 -1.19
CA ASN A 22 5.58 9.35 -0.32
C ASN A 22 5.06 10.73 -0.74
N VAL A 23 4.83 10.96 -2.04
CA VAL A 23 4.17 12.20 -2.52
C VAL A 23 2.75 12.28 -1.95
N TYR A 24 1.96 11.21 -2.08
CA TYR A 24 0.62 11.16 -1.46
C TYR A 24 0.65 11.34 0.06
N CYS A 25 1.61 10.71 0.74
CA CYS A 25 1.78 10.88 2.18
C CYS A 25 2.15 12.33 2.56
N SER A 26 2.92 13.02 1.71
CA SER A 26 3.31 14.42 1.94
C SER A 26 2.12 15.36 1.77
N GLU A 27 1.28 15.10 0.77
CA GLU A 27 0.04 15.84 0.54
C GLU A 27 -0.95 15.66 1.69
N TYR A 28 -1.11 14.42 2.19
CA TYR A 28 -1.85 14.12 3.42
C TYR A 28 -1.37 15.01 4.59
N ILE A 29 -0.06 15.05 4.84
CA ILE A 29 0.51 15.83 5.95
C ILE A 29 0.25 17.33 5.75
N SER A 30 0.37 17.83 4.52
CA SER A 30 0.13 19.24 4.17
C SER A 30 -1.32 19.64 4.46
N LEU A 31 -2.29 18.85 3.98
CA LEU A 31 -3.72 19.13 4.15
C LEU A 31 -4.15 19.03 5.61
N LYS A 32 -3.62 18.06 6.36
CA LYS A 32 -3.84 17.95 7.80
C LYS A 32 -3.37 19.21 8.54
N LYS A 33 -2.21 19.78 8.19
CA LYS A 33 -1.71 21.03 8.79
C LYS A 33 -2.60 22.23 8.44
N SER A 34 -3.19 22.22 7.26
CA SER A 34 -4.12 23.25 6.78
C SER A 34 -5.56 23.04 7.30
N ASN A 35 -5.81 22.04 8.14
CA ASN A 35 -7.13 21.64 8.64
C ASN A 35 -8.13 21.18 7.57
N ASP A 36 -7.67 20.80 6.38
CA ASP A 36 -8.49 20.12 5.38
C ASP A 36 -8.49 18.61 5.67
N PHE A 37 -9.43 18.18 6.52
CA PHE A 37 -9.50 16.80 6.99
C PHE A 37 -10.05 15.82 5.95
N GLU A 38 -10.93 16.27 5.06
CA GLU A 38 -11.46 15.44 3.97
C GLU A 38 -10.37 15.15 2.94
N GLY A 39 -9.65 16.19 2.52
CA GLY A 39 -8.48 16.03 1.64
C GLY A 39 -7.39 15.20 2.30
N ALA A 40 -7.09 15.44 3.58
CA ALA A 40 -6.13 14.64 4.33
C ALA A 40 -6.53 13.15 4.39
N LEU A 41 -7.80 12.84 4.66
CA LEU A 41 -8.30 11.47 4.69
C LEU A 41 -8.13 10.79 3.33
N LYS A 42 -8.53 11.47 2.24
CA LYS A 42 -8.36 10.95 0.87
C LYS A 42 -6.92 10.51 0.61
N TYR A 43 -5.95 11.39 0.85
CA TYR A 43 -4.55 11.09 0.55
C TYR A 43 -3.91 10.09 1.51
N LEU A 44 -4.39 10.02 2.76
CA LEU A 44 -4.01 8.98 3.70
C LEU A 44 -4.47 7.60 3.22
N LEU A 45 -5.71 7.48 2.73
CA LEU A 45 -6.25 6.24 2.20
C LEU A 45 -5.50 5.79 0.93
N ILE A 46 -5.16 6.73 0.04
CA ILE A 46 -4.30 6.43 -1.12
C ILE A 46 -2.92 5.94 -0.67
N THR A 47 -2.33 6.56 0.37
CA THR A 47 -1.04 6.11 0.93
C THR A 47 -1.12 4.66 1.43
N LEU A 48 -2.17 4.32 2.19
CA LEU A 48 -2.40 2.97 2.69
C LEU A 48 -2.67 1.96 1.55
N PHE A 49 -3.36 2.38 0.49
CA PHE A 49 -3.54 1.56 -0.72
C PHE A 49 -2.19 1.16 -1.33
N TYR A 50 -1.26 2.12 -1.47
CA TYR A 50 0.08 1.80 -1.96
C TYR A 50 0.86 0.91 -0.99
N ASP A 51 0.76 1.14 0.32
CA ASP A 51 1.42 0.32 1.33
C ASP A 51 0.93 -1.15 1.27
N LEU A 52 -0.39 -1.35 1.20
CA LEU A 52 -1.02 -2.68 1.11
C LEU A 52 -0.81 -3.36 -0.26
N SER A 53 -0.50 -2.60 -1.31
CA SER A 53 -0.20 -3.19 -2.63
C SER A 53 1.07 -4.05 -2.62
N GLY A 54 2.01 -3.75 -1.72
CA GLY A 54 3.34 -4.35 -1.70
C GLY A 54 4.28 -3.86 -2.81
N MET A 55 3.87 -2.85 -3.57
CA MET A 55 4.62 -2.31 -4.70
C MET A 55 5.67 -1.30 -4.23
N GLY A 56 6.94 -1.59 -4.52
CA GLY A 56 8.10 -0.74 -4.25
C GLY A 56 8.67 -0.07 -5.50
N ASN A 57 9.83 0.57 -5.33
CA ASN A 57 10.53 1.25 -6.42
C ASN A 57 11.14 0.26 -7.42
N HIS A 58 11.37 0.73 -8.66
CA HIS A 58 11.89 -0.04 -9.78
C HIS A 58 11.04 -1.26 -10.13
N ASN A 59 9.72 -1.12 -9.97
CA ASN A 59 8.74 -2.19 -10.07
C ASN A 59 9.02 -3.44 -9.20
N ASN A 60 9.65 -3.30 -8.03
CA ASN A 60 9.87 -4.44 -7.15
C ASN A 60 8.64 -4.70 -6.26
N VAL A 61 8.17 -5.93 -6.21
CA VAL A 61 7.14 -6.39 -5.27
C VAL A 61 7.81 -6.97 -4.04
N SER A 62 7.49 -6.42 -2.86
CA SER A 62 7.98 -6.93 -1.59
C SER A 62 7.30 -8.25 -1.23
N LYS A 63 7.94 -9.11 -0.41
CA LYS A 63 7.32 -10.35 0.07
C LYS A 63 6.03 -10.09 0.85
N TYR A 64 5.08 -11.01 0.77
CA TYR A 64 3.81 -10.89 1.49
C TYR A 64 3.99 -10.62 2.98
N ASP A 65 4.83 -11.41 3.65
CA ASP A 65 5.07 -11.28 5.10
C ASP A 65 5.72 -9.93 5.48
N SER A 66 6.34 -9.24 4.51
CA SER A 66 6.86 -7.89 4.77
C SER A 66 5.75 -6.88 5.02
N LEU A 67 4.53 -7.09 4.50
CA LEU A 67 3.39 -6.19 4.72
C LEU A 67 3.06 -5.97 6.20
N LYS A 68 3.62 -6.77 7.11
CA LYS A 68 3.45 -6.59 8.55
C LYS A 68 3.84 -5.17 8.99
N TRP A 69 4.86 -4.58 8.37
CA TRP A 69 5.32 -3.22 8.69
C TRP A 69 4.21 -2.17 8.50
N VAL A 70 3.27 -2.40 7.57
CA VAL A 70 2.18 -1.44 7.27
C VAL A 70 1.35 -1.20 8.52
N PHE A 71 1.06 -2.27 9.28
CA PHE A 71 0.25 -2.24 10.52
C PHE A 71 0.97 -1.61 11.73
N GLU A 72 2.27 -1.35 11.62
CA GLU A 72 3.09 -0.76 12.69
C GLU A 72 3.29 0.75 12.49
N THR A 73 2.71 1.34 11.43
CA THR A 73 2.88 2.75 11.11
C THR A 73 2.00 3.67 11.97
N ARG A 74 2.47 4.89 12.22
CA ARG A 74 1.66 5.95 12.87
C ARG A 74 0.42 6.37 12.09
N LEU A 75 0.31 5.96 10.81
CA LEU A 75 -0.79 6.33 9.91
C LEU A 75 -2.14 5.81 10.40
N TRP A 76 -2.17 4.68 11.12
CA TRP A 76 -3.42 4.11 11.67
C TRP A 76 -4.01 4.96 12.79
N GLY A 77 -3.16 5.51 13.66
CA GLY A 77 -3.61 6.46 14.67
C GLY A 77 -4.18 7.73 14.03
N ASP A 78 -3.54 8.22 12.98
CA ASP A 78 -4.02 9.37 12.22
C ASP A 78 -5.34 9.08 11.48
N LEU A 79 -5.50 7.88 10.91
CA LEU A 79 -6.73 7.44 10.27
C LEU A 79 -7.88 7.43 11.28
N SER A 80 -7.69 6.78 12.43
CA SER A 80 -8.69 6.73 13.50
C SER A 80 -9.13 8.13 13.96
N LEU A 81 -8.18 9.07 14.11
CA LEU A 81 -8.47 10.45 14.48
C LEU A 81 -9.28 11.19 13.40
N LEU A 82 -8.93 11.02 12.12
CA LEU A 82 -9.66 11.65 11.01
C LEU A 82 -11.09 11.11 10.88
N LEU A 83 -11.26 9.78 10.98
CA LEU A 83 -12.59 9.16 10.93
C LEU A 83 -13.50 9.64 12.06
N LYS A 84 -12.96 9.73 13.28
CA LYS A 84 -13.69 10.29 14.43
C LYS A 84 -14.06 11.76 14.20
N LYS A 85 -13.14 12.55 13.65
CA LYS A 85 -13.36 13.98 13.40
C LYS A 85 -14.42 14.24 12.34
N LEU A 86 -14.47 13.39 11.31
CA LEU A 86 -15.43 13.44 10.22
C LEU A 86 -16.72 12.66 10.52
N ASN A 87 -16.82 12.03 11.70
CA ASN A 87 -17.95 11.20 12.12
C ASN A 87 -18.34 10.12 11.09
N LEU A 88 -17.33 9.44 10.53
CA LEU A 88 -17.51 8.42 9.50
C LEU A 88 -17.76 7.04 10.09
N SER A 89 -18.75 6.34 9.54
CA SER A 89 -19.00 4.92 9.78
C SER A 89 -18.13 4.05 8.86
N ASP A 90 -18.08 2.74 9.12
CA ASP A 90 -17.39 1.76 8.26
C ASP A 90 -17.90 1.81 6.81
N THR A 91 -19.21 1.98 6.61
CA THR A 91 -19.81 2.14 5.26
C THR A 91 -19.38 3.45 4.60
N GLY A 92 -19.27 4.53 5.38
CA GLY A 92 -18.73 5.81 4.90
C GLY A 92 -17.26 5.68 4.49
N LEU A 93 -16.47 4.94 5.27
CA LEU A 93 -15.09 4.63 4.97
C LEU A 93 -14.95 3.79 3.68
N ASP A 94 -15.77 2.77 3.47
CA ASP A 94 -15.79 1.99 2.22
C ASP A 94 -16.00 2.90 0.99
N THR A 95 -16.99 3.77 1.08
CA THR A 95 -17.33 4.70 -0.01
C THR A 95 -16.16 5.65 -0.29
N ILE A 96 -15.65 6.32 0.76
CA ILE A 96 -14.55 7.28 0.61
C ILE A 96 -13.25 6.60 0.16
N PHE A 97 -12.99 5.36 0.59
CA PHE A 97 -11.82 4.60 0.14
C PHE A 97 -11.87 4.37 -1.37
N LYS A 98 -13.00 3.84 -1.88
CA LYS A 98 -13.22 3.60 -3.32
C LYS A 98 -13.14 4.90 -4.13
N ASP A 99 -13.75 5.96 -3.63
CA ASP A 99 -13.68 7.28 -4.27
C ASP A 99 -12.25 7.81 -4.30
N SER A 100 -11.48 7.63 -3.22
CA SER A 100 -10.09 8.09 -3.11
C SER A 100 -9.17 7.37 -4.08
N ILE A 101 -9.24 6.04 -4.15
CA ILE A 101 -8.40 5.25 -5.04
C ILE A 101 -8.81 5.37 -6.51
N SER A 102 -10.07 5.71 -6.83
CA SER A 102 -10.48 6.01 -8.21
C SER A 102 -9.86 7.30 -8.74
N GLN A 103 -9.47 8.19 -7.82
CA GLN A 103 -8.83 9.47 -8.11
C GLN A 103 -7.29 9.42 -8.01
N CYS A 104 -6.70 8.25 -7.78
CA CYS A 104 -5.24 8.13 -7.86
C CYS A 104 -4.76 8.32 -9.31
N ILE A 105 -3.61 8.95 -9.49
CA ILE A 105 -3.06 9.27 -10.82
C ILE A 105 -2.70 7.99 -11.60
N ALA A 106 -2.30 6.94 -10.91
CA ALA A 106 -2.01 5.64 -11.49
C ALA A 106 -2.24 4.52 -10.47
N ARG A 107 -2.47 3.31 -10.97
CA ARG A 107 -2.45 2.08 -10.16
C ARG A 107 -1.12 1.36 -10.35
N PRO A 108 -0.57 0.74 -9.28
CA PRO A 108 0.62 -0.10 -9.41
C PRO A 108 0.31 -1.32 -10.30
N PRO A 109 1.33 -1.87 -10.99
CA PRO A 109 1.16 -3.04 -11.87
C PRO A 109 0.87 -4.32 -11.09
N PHE A 110 1.07 -4.31 -9.78
CA PHE A 110 0.73 -5.39 -8.87
C PHE A 110 0.13 -4.83 -7.59
N SER A 111 -0.79 -5.60 -7.02
CA SER A 111 -1.32 -5.39 -5.69
C SER A 111 -1.66 -6.74 -5.07
N TYR A 112 -1.28 -6.96 -3.80
CA TYR A 112 -1.67 -8.16 -3.07
C TYR A 112 -3.17 -8.29 -2.91
N PHE A 113 -3.90 -7.19 -2.78
CA PHE A 113 -5.33 -7.22 -2.53
C PHE A 113 -6.08 -6.41 -3.57
N ASN A 114 -7.33 -6.79 -3.82
CA ASN A 114 -8.26 -5.90 -4.52
C ASN A 114 -8.81 -4.84 -3.55
N ASP A 115 -9.50 -3.86 -4.11
CA ASP A 115 -9.99 -2.70 -3.37
C ASP A 115 -10.94 -3.08 -2.22
N ASP A 116 -11.84 -4.04 -2.46
CA ASP A 116 -12.81 -4.51 -1.45
C ASP A 116 -12.10 -5.22 -0.27
N ILE A 117 -11.06 -6.00 -0.54
CA ILE A 117 -10.28 -6.66 0.51
C ILE A 117 -9.42 -5.64 1.27
N MET A 118 -8.84 -4.65 0.58
CA MET A 118 -8.05 -3.61 1.25
C MET A 118 -8.87 -2.81 2.26
N VAL A 119 -10.10 -2.42 1.90
CA VAL A 119 -10.93 -1.67 2.83
C VAL A 119 -11.39 -2.51 4.02
N LEU A 120 -11.64 -3.81 3.81
CA LEU A 120 -11.92 -4.73 4.91
C LEU A 120 -10.70 -4.91 5.83
N ILE A 121 -9.49 -4.99 5.30
CA ILE A 121 -8.24 -4.99 6.09
C ILE A 121 -8.15 -3.72 6.93
N ILE A 122 -8.43 -2.55 6.35
CA ILE A 122 -8.40 -1.27 7.03
C ILE A 122 -9.43 -1.24 8.18
N ILE A 123 -10.69 -1.63 7.90
CA ILE A 123 -11.78 -1.67 8.89
C ILE A 123 -11.42 -2.61 10.03
N ASP A 124 -10.99 -3.84 9.73
CA ASP A 124 -10.61 -4.82 10.74
C ASP A 124 -9.44 -4.33 11.61
N HIS A 125 -8.45 -3.66 11.01
CA HIS A 125 -7.34 -3.09 11.77
C HIS A 125 -7.80 -2.00 12.73
N LEU A 126 -8.72 -1.12 12.30
CA LEU A 126 -9.30 -0.08 13.15
C LEU A 126 -10.11 -0.67 14.31
N HIS A 127 -10.74 -1.83 14.11
CA HIS A 127 -11.43 -2.61 15.16
C HIS A 127 -10.49 -3.49 15.99
N GLN A 128 -9.17 -3.33 15.85
CA GLN A 128 -8.14 -4.04 16.62
C GLN A 128 -8.20 -5.56 16.46
N HIS A 129 -8.58 -6.05 15.27
CA HIS A 129 -8.42 -7.46 14.95
C HIS A 129 -6.94 -7.81 14.76
N ASN A 130 -6.52 -8.92 15.36
CA ASN A 130 -5.16 -9.44 15.26
C ASN A 130 -4.98 -10.33 14.02
N ASP A 131 -3.73 -10.64 13.68
CA ASP A 131 -3.35 -11.61 12.66
C ASP A 131 -3.98 -11.37 11.27
N LEU A 132 -4.15 -10.08 10.91
CA LEU A 132 -4.78 -9.68 9.65
C LEU A 132 -4.11 -10.29 8.42
N LEU A 133 -2.78 -10.39 8.39
CA LEU A 133 -2.09 -11.01 7.27
C LEU A 133 -2.43 -12.48 7.11
N GLU A 134 -2.65 -13.22 8.20
CA GLU A 134 -3.09 -14.61 8.11
C GLU A 134 -4.56 -14.70 7.73
N LYS A 135 -5.42 -13.86 8.33
CA LYS A 135 -6.85 -13.77 7.97
C LYS A 135 -7.05 -13.52 6.48
N TYR A 136 -6.23 -12.65 5.89
CA TYR A 136 -6.38 -12.21 4.50
C TYR A 136 -5.49 -12.94 3.49
N ARG A 137 -4.56 -13.79 3.93
CA ARG A 137 -3.67 -14.59 3.06
C ARG A 137 -4.43 -15.35 1.96
N PRO A 138 -5.60 -15.97 2.21
CA PRO A 138 -6.35 -16.68 1.17
C PRO A 138 -6.87 -15.79 0.03
N TYR A 139 -6.98 -14.48 0.26
CA TYR A 139 -7.45 -13.50 -0.73
C TYR A 139 -6.31 -12.76 -1.43
N ALA A 140 -5.06 -13.04 -1.04
CA ALA A 140 -3.90 -12.36 -1.57
C ALA A 140 -3.53 -12.87 -2.98
N ASN A 141 -3.37 -11.94 -3.92
CA ASN A 141 -2.80 -12.22 -5.23
C ASN A 141 -1.37 -12.75 -5.08
N THR A 142 -1.07 -13.83 -5.79
CA THR A 142 0.29 -14.38 -5.83
C THR A 142 1.10 -13.68 -6.94
N PRO A 143 2.26 -13.06 -6.62
CA PRO A 143 3.14 -12.50 -7.62
C PRO A 143 3.57 -13.56 -8.64
N LYS A 144 3.49 -13.25 -9.92
CA LYS A 144 3.90 -14.16 -11.01
C LYS A 144 5.40 -14.03 -11.26
N ILE A 145 6.14 -15.11 -11.08
CA ILE A 145 7.55 -15.18 -11.45
C ILE A 145 7.69 -14.94 -12.95
N GLY A 146 8.59 -14.04 -13.35
CA GLY A 146 8.80 -13.70 -14.76
C GLY A 146 7.76 -12.74 -15.36
N SER A 147 6.97 -12.07 -14.52
CA SER A 147 6.12 -10.95 -14.94
C SER A 147 6.94 -9.91 -15.71
N LYS A 148 6.37 -9.36 -16.79
CA LYS A 148 6.99 -8.26 -17.56
C LYS A 148 6.78 -6.90 -16.89
N ASP A 149 5.80 -6.83 -15.98
CA ASP A 149 5.35 -5.57 -15.39
C ASP A 149 6.04 -5.30 -14.04
N TYR A 150 6.53 -6.34 -13.36
CA TYR A 150 7.19 -6.22 -12.06
C TYR A 150 8.17 -7.35 -11.78
N TYR A 151 9.05 -7.11 -10.82
CA TYR A 151 10.01 -8.07 -10.31
C TYR A 151 9.57 -8.56 -8.94
N PHE A 152 9.55 -9.87 -8.75
CA PHE A 152 9.32 -10.49 -7.45
C PHE A 152 10.46 -11.46 -7.18
N TYR A 153 11.22 -11.20 -6.12
CA TYR A 153 12.27 -12.08 -5.65
C TYR A 153 11.70 -12.97 -4.55
N ASP A 154 11.30 -14.18 -4.94
CA ASP A 154 11.01 -15.22 -3.98
C ASP A 154 12.34 -15.84 -3.52
N ASP A 155 12.74 -15.58 -2.28
CA ASP A 155 13.96 -16.15 -1.69
C ASP A 155 13.92 -17.68 -1.58
N THR A 156 12.80 -18.34 -1.89
CA THR A 156 12.77 -19.80 -2.03
C THR A 156 13.67 -20.30 -3.17
N LYS A 157 13.97 -19.48 -4.18
CA LYS A 157 14.89 -19.84 -5.28
C LYS A 157 16.37 -19.58 -4.99
N SER A 158 16.71 -18.72 -4.02
CA SER A 158 18.11 -18.55 -3.60
C SER A 158 18.58 -19.76 -2.78
N LEU A 159 17.68 -20.40 -2.02
CA LEU A 159 17.94 -21.70 -1.39
C LEU A 159 18.15 -22.81 -2.41
N ASP A 160 17.31 -22.89 -3.44
CA ASP A 160 17.40 -23.95 -4.45
C ASP A 160 18.65 -23.81 -5.34
N TYR A 161 19.08 -22.57 -5.63
CA TYR A 161 20.34 -22.29 -6.33
C TYR A 161 21.56 -22.64 -5.46
N ASN A 162 21.56 -22.28 -4.18
CA ASN A 162 22.67 -22.60 -3.27
C ASN A 162 22.76 -24.10 -2.92
N LEU A 163 21.63 -24.81 -2.89
CA LEU A 163 21.56 -26.27 -2.73
C LEU A 163 21.99 -27.02 -4.01
N LYS A 164 21.67 -26.49 -5.21
CA LYS A 164 22.07 -27.10 -6.49
C LYS A 164 23.50 -26.78 -6.92
N HIS A 165 24.06 -25.67 -6.44
CA HIS A 165 25.41 -25.20 -6.83
C HIS A 165 26.43 -25.20 -5.69
N GLY A 166 26.13 -25.82 -4.55
CA GLY A 166 27.13 -26.18 -3.54
C GLY A 166 27.90 -25.00 -2.96
N LEU A 167 27.24 -23.87 -2.70
CA LEU A 167 27.90 -22.68 -2.12
C LEU A 167 27.93 -22.68 -0.58
N PHE A 168 27.77 -23.85 0.04
CA PHE A 168 28.14 -24.09 1.44
C PHE A 168 29.30 -25.08 1.48
N ASP A 169 30.49 -24.61 1.11
CA ASP A 169 31.75 -25.22 1.54
C ASP A 169 32.39 -24.31 2.58
N LYS A 170 32.29 -24.80 3.84
CA LYS A 170 32.99 -24.43 5.10
C LYS A 170 32.61 -23.15 5.82
#